data_AF-A0A423VU31-F1
#
_entry.id   AF-A0A423VU31-F1
#
_cell.length_a   1.000
_cell.length_b   1.000
_cell.length_c   1.000
_cell.angle_alpha   90.00
_cell.angle_beta   90.00
_cell.angle_gamma   90.00
#
_symmetry.space_group_name_H-M   'P 1'
#
loop_
_entity.id
_entity.type
_entity.pdbx_description
1 polymer ?
#
loop_
_entity_poly.entity_id
_entity_poly.type
_entity_poly.pdbx_seq_one_letter_code
_entity_poly.pdbx_strand_id
1 'polypeptide(L)'
;MTPGPSRAAVAREGADAEDPRAELDWVNALLHYVRRVGAAPVLLHNRGALDLVSIRSCCESIVGHVAGGGGGGGEAVRYFNLVGDSVIPLDRLSEMDCAAGGKVYGLLPMTEWIGKAVAAGLHPAVAILIEEMDAPGNPEYPRLLKGLTSTFSSL
;
A
#
# COMPACT_ATOMS: atom_id res chain seq x y z
N MET A 1 13.07 3.67 -22.45
CA MET A 1 11.97 3.20 -21.58
C MET A 1 11.80 4.21 -20.46
N THR A 2 10.75 5.01 -20.51
CA THR A 2 10.34 5.88 -19.41
C THR A 2 9.77 4.99 -18.29
N PRO A 3 10.24 5.09 -17.03
CA PRO A 3 9.61 4.35 -15.94
C PRO A 3 8.15 4.81 -15.82
N GLY A 4 7.22 3.85 -15.83
CA GLY A 4 5.81 4.13 -15.60
C GLY A 4 5.58 4.74 -14.21
N PRO A 5 4.43 5.41 -13.98
CA PRO A 5 4.12 6.00 -12.69
C PRO A 5 4.16 4.94 -11.59
N SER A 6 5.11 5.14 -10.67
CA SER A 6 5.27 4.34 -9.45
C SER A 6 4.17 4.71 -8.45
N ARG A 7 3.39 3.74 -7.97
CA ARG A 7 2.27 3.96 -7.03
C ARG A 7 2.68 3.54 -5.62
N ALA A 8 2.63 4.47 -4.66
CA ALA A 8 2.73 4.20 -3.23
C ALA A 8 1.35 4.38 -2.58
N ALA A 9 1.03 3.60 -1.55
CA ALA A 9 -0.20 3.77 -0.79
C ALA A 9 0.13 4.09 0.68
N VAL A 10 -0.63 5.02 1.27
CA VAL A 10 -0.53 5.31 2.70
C VAL A 10 -1.40 4.30 3.44
N ALA A 11 -0.77 3.42 4.23
CA ALA A 11 -1.51 2.57 5.14
C ALA A 11 -2.05 3.41 6.30
N ARG A 12 -3.35 3.26 6.54
CA ARG A 12 -4.02 3.81 7.70
C ARG A 12 -4.07 2.74 8.78
N GLU A 13 -3.84 3.15 10.03
CA GLU A 13 -3.86 2.28 11.19
C GLU A 13 -4.74 2.89 12.29
N GLY A 14 -5.25 2.07 13.21
CA GLY A 14 -6.07 2.54 14.32
C GLY A 14 -7.33 3.26 13.85
N ALA A 15 -7.72 4.34 14.55
CA ALA A 15 -8.92 5.11 14.25
C ALA A 15 -8.96 5.68 12.82
N ASP A 16 -7.80 5.94 12.21
CA ASP A 16 -7.71 6.46 10.84
C ASP A 16 -8.11 5.42 9.79
N ALA A 17 -8.04 4.12 10.13
CA ALA A 17 -8.48 3.02 9.28
C ALA A 17 -9.99 2.78 9.35
N GLU A 18 -10.68 3.35 10.34
CA GLU A 18 -12.12 3.20 10.60
C GLU A 18 -12.96 4.41 10.12
N ASP A 19 -12.31 5.45 9.59
CA ASP A 19 -12.99 6.60 8.99
C ASP A 19 -13.79 6.17 7.73
N PRO A 20 -15.04 6.63 7.52
CA PRO A 20 -15.84 6.32 6.32
C PRO A 20 -15.13 6.61 4.98
N ARG A 21 -14.17 7.53 4.95
CA ARG A 21 -13.33 7.82 3.77
C ARG A 21 -12.21 6.80 3.57
N ALA A 22 -11.77 6.13 4.63
CA ALA A 22 -10.81 5.02 4.57
C ALA A 22 -11.46 3.75 3.98
N GLU A 23 -12.79 3.65 3.99
CA GLU A 23 -13.54 2.57 3.33
C GLU A 23 -13.47 2.67 1.80
N LEU A 24 -13.20 3.85 1.24
CA LEU A 24 -13.04 4.07 -0.20
C LEU A 24 -11.61 3.83 -0.70
N ASP A 25 -10.65 3.68 0.21
CA ASP A 25 -9.29 3.26 -0.12
C ASP A 25 -9.29 1.75 -0.33
N TRP A 26 -9.19 1.33 -1.59
CA TRP A 26 -9.27 -0.09 -1.94
C TRP A 26 -8.13 -0.92 -1.33
N VAL A 27 -6.94 -0.34 -1.08
CA VAL A 27 -5.82 -1.06 -0.46
C VAL A 27 -6.14 -1.33 1.00
N ASN A 28 -6.57 -0.31 1.72
CA ASN A 28 -6.99 -0.44 3.11
C ASN A 28 -8.18 -1.40 3.24
N ALA A 29 -9.18 -1.25 2.37
CA ALA A 29 -10.34 -2.12 2.33
C ALA A 29 -9.96 -3.58 2.05
N LEU A 30 -9.07 -3.84 1.07
CA LEU A 30 -8.57 -5.18 0.80
C LEU A 30 -7.99 -5.81 2.07
N LEU A 31 -7.02 -5.16 2.71
CA LEU A 31 -6.37 -5.69 3.91
C LEU A 31 -7.35 -5.88 5.07
N HIS A 32 -8.25 -4.92 5.29
CA HIS A 32 -9.30 -5.02 6.30
C HIS A 32 -10.20 -6.24 6.06
N TYR A 33 -10.69 -6.42 4.84
CA TYR A 33 -11.61 -7.50 4.52
C TYR A 33 -10.92 -8.87 4.41
N VAL A 34 -9.62 -8.95 4.11
CA VAL A 34 -8.86 -10.20 4.27
C VAL A 34 -8.90 -10.67 5.73
N ARG A 35 -8.68 -9.75 6.68
CA ARG A 35 -8.76 -10.06 8.12
C ARG A 35 -10.17 -10.45 8.55
N ARG A 36 -11.17 -9.69 8.09
CA ARG A 36 -12.58 -9.86 8.46
C ARG A 36 -13.20 -11.15 7.90
N VAL A 37 -12.92 -11.47 6.63
CA VAL A 37 -13.36 -12.72 5.98
C VAL A 37 -12.55 -13.93 6.48
N GLY A 38 -11.31 -13.70 6.91
CA GLY A 38 -10.40 -14.79 7.30
C GLY A 38 -9.76 -15.51 6.11
N ALA A 39 -9.83 -14.94 4.91
CA ALA A 39 -9.22 -15.45 3.69
C ALA A 39 -8.75 -14.30 2.80
N ALA A 40 -7.71 -14.52 2.00
CA ALA A 40 -7.22 -13.63 0.97
C ALA A 40 -7.71 -14.05 -0.42
N PRO A 41 -7.92 -13.11 -1.36
CA PRO A 41 -8.23 -13.44 -2.74
C PRO A 41 -6.98 -14.00 -3.44
N VAL A 42 -7.19 -14.99 -4.32
CA VAL A 42 -6.17 -15.42 -5.28
C VAL A 42 -6.05 -14.37 -6.37
N LEU A 43 -4.84 -13.86 -6.58
CA LEU A 43 -4.51 -12.90 -7.64
C LEU A 43 -3.84 -13.64 -8.81
N LEU A 44 -4.47 -13.60 -9.98
CA LEU A 44 -4.04 -14.37 -11.14
C LEU A 44 -3.11 -13.57 -12.04
N HIS A 45 -3.36 -12.27 -12.20
CA HIS A 45 -2.70 -11.45 -13.21
C HIS A 45 -1.77 -10.42 -12.60
N ASN A 46 -2.16 -9.81 -11.49
CA ASN A 46 -1.38 -8.77 -10.86
C ASN A 46 -0.19 -9.34 -10.10
N ARG A 47 0.93 -8.62 -10.14
CA ARG A 47 2.22 -9.00 -9.56
C ARG A 47 2.87 -7.77 -8.90
N GLY A 48 3.81 -8.03 -8.00
CA GLY A 48 4.53 -6.98 -7.27
C GLY A 48 4.18 -6.98 -5.79
N ALA A 49 4.22 -5.79 -5.19
CA ALA A 49 3.98 -5.63 -3.76
C ALA A 49 3.18 -4.37 -3.45
N LEU A 50 2.36 -4.44 -2.40
CA LEU A 50 1.78 -3.27 -1.77
C LEU A 50 2.85 -2.62 -0.90
N ASP A 51 3.28 -1.42 -1.29
CA ASP A 51 4.23 -0.61 -0.56
C ASP A 51 3.47 0.39 0.33
N LEU A 52 3.50 0.12 1.63
CA LEU A 52 2.71 0.80 2.64
C LEU A 52 3.62 1.67 3.51
N VAL A 53 3.16 2.91 3.74
CA VAL A 53 3.74 3.83 4.72
C VAL A 53 2.68 4.22 5.74
N SER A 54 3.03 4.19 7.03
CA SER A 54 2.14 4.66 8.09
C SER A 54 2.08 6.19 8.09
N ILE A 55 0.91 6.75 8.39
CA ILE A 55 0.76 8.21 8.57
C ILE A 55 1.77 8.74 9.60
N ARG A 56 1.97 8.00 10.69
CA ARG A 56 2.91 8.37 11.75
C ARG A 56 4.34 8.51 11.23
N SER A 57 4.89 7.47 10.58
CA SER A 57 6.24 7.49 10.01
C SER A 57 6.39 8.60 8.95
N CYS A 58 5.35 8.81 8.15
CA CYS A 58 5.30 9.88 7.16
C CYS A 58 5.41 11.26 7.84
N CYS A 59 4.58 11.52 8.87
CA CYS A 59 4.62 12.77 9.63
C CYS A 59 5.94 12.97 10.38
N GLU A 60 6.45 11.94 11.06
CA GLU A 60 7.74 11.98 11.76
C GLU A 60 8.89 12.30 10.79
N SER A 61 8.87 11.71 9.59
CA SER A 61 9.88 11.98 8.55
C SER A 61 9.79 13.40 7.99
N ILE A 62 8.59 13.89 7.71
CA ILE A 62 8.38 15.27 7.23
C ILE A 62 8.89 16.27 8.26
N VAL A 63 8.47 16.13 9.52
CA VAL A 63 8.91 17.02 10.61
C VAL A 63 10.42 16.93 10.79
N GLY A 64 11.00 15.71 10.74
CA GLY A 64 12.45 15.51 10.83
C GLY A 64 13.22 16.21 9.71
N HIS A 65 12.75 16.17 8.47
CA HIS A 65 13.40 16.82 7.33
C HIS A 65 13.28 18.36 7.36
N VAL A 66 12.15 18.88 7.85
CA VAL A 66 11.92 20.33 7.97
C VAL A 66 12.68 20.92 9.16
N ALA A 67 12.63 20.26 10.32
CA ALA A 67 13.26 20.74 11.55
C ALA A 67 14.78 20.49 11.58
N GLY A 68 15.24 19.39 10.98
CA GLY A 68 16.65 19.03 10.87
C GLY A 68 17.41 19.79 9.79
N GLY A 69 17.03 21.05 9.51
CA GLY A 69 17.65 21.92 8.52
C GLY A 69 19.17 22.00 8.70
N GLY A 70 19.88 21.13 7.98
CA GLY A 70 21.33 21.11 7.94
C GLY A 70 21.82 22.36 7.23
N GLY A 71 22.45 23.25 7.99
CA GLY A 71 23.15 24.41 7.48
C GLY A 71 24.19 24.00 6.44
N GLY A 72 24.06 24.55 5.25
CA GLY A 72 25.03 24.40 4.16
C GLY A 72 24.56 25.28 3.03
N GLY A 73 25.23 26.43 2.86
CA GLY A 73 24.86 27.44 1.87
C GLY A 73 24.72 26.86 0.47
N GLY A 74 23.53 27.01 -0.10
CA GLY A 74 23.17 26.53 -1.42
C GLY A 74 21.70 26.11 -1.43
N GLU A 75 20.89 26.81 -2.22
CA GLU A 75 19.46 26.58 -2.42
C GLU A 75 19.20 25.26 -3.18
N ALA A 76 19.56 24.12 -2.57
CA ALA A 76 19.40 22.81 -3.19
C ALA A 76 18.09 22.17 -2.71
N VAL A 77 17.13 22.03 -3.63
CA VAL A 77 15.90 21.29 -3.39
C VAL A 77 16.23 19.80 -3.19
N ARG A 78 15.73 19.22 -2.09
CA ARG A 78 15.92 17.79 -1.74
C ARG A 78 14.60 17.04 -1.92
N TYR A 79 14.68 15.87 -2.56
CA TYR A 79 13.54 14.97 -2.76
C TYR A 79 13.71 13.70 -1.93
N PHE A 80 12.62 13.24 -1.30
CA PHE A 80 12.59 12.04 -0.47
C PHE A 80 11.38 11.18 -0.82
N ASN A 81 11.57 9.86 -0.92
CA ASN A 81 10.49 8.89 -1.06
C ASN A 81 10.15 8.31 0.32
N LEU A 82 8.97 8.64 0.84
CA LEU A 82 8.47 8.11 2.12
C LEU A 82 7.64 6.85 1.87
N VAL A 83 8.33 5.71 1.81
CA VAL A 83 7.79 4.41 1.44
C VAL A 83 8.42 3.30 2.29
N GLY A 84 7.82 2.12 2.29
CA GLY A 84 8.43 0.88 2.75
C GLY A 84 8.39 0.63 4.25
N ASP A 85 7.43 1.19 4.99
CA ASP A 85 7.23 0.81 6.39
C ASP A 85 6.74 -0.64 6.48
N SER A 86 5.86 -1.04 5.56
CA SER A 86 5.44 -2.42 5.35
C SER A 86 5.33 -2.72 3.87
N VAL A 87 5.88 -3.84 3.44
CA VAL A 87 5.83 -4.28 2.04
C VAL A 87 5.17 -5.65 2.01
N ILE A 88 3.99 -5.75 1.40
CA ILE A 88 3.22 -6.98 1.30
C ILE A 88 3.28 -7.49 -0.15
N PRO A 89 4.03 -8.56 -0.42
CA PRO A 89 4.01 -9.19 -1.74
C PRO A 89 2.59 -9.69 -2.06
N LEU A 90 2.08 -9.34 -3.24
CA LEU A 90 0.71 -9.68 -3.65
C LEU A 90 0.49 -11.20 -3.76
N ASP A 91 1.54 -11.94 -4.12
CA ASP A 91 1.57 -13.41 -4.16
C ASP A 91 1.59 -14.06 -2.77
N ARG A 92 1.88 -13.28 -1.72
CA ARG A 92 1.91 -13.71 -0.31
C ARG A 92 0.91 -12.95 0.55
N LEU A 93 -0.17 -12.43 -0.05
CA LEU A 93 -1.21 -11.69 0.66
C LEU A 93 -1.84 -12.51 1.80
N SER A 94 -1.94 -13.84 1.66
CA SER A 94 -2.39 -14.75 2.72
C SER A 94 -1.47 -14.77 3.95
N GLU A 95 -0.26 -14.25 3.86
CA GLU A 95 0.74 -14.25 4.92
C GLU A 95 0.99 -12.84 5.49
N MET A 96 0.19 -11.84 5.10
CA MET A 96 0.43 -10.43 5.38
C MET A 96 0.64 -10.08 6.88
N ASP A 97 0.05 -10.85 7.80
CA ASP A 97 0.18 -10.63 9.24
C ASP A 97 1.19 -11.58 9.92
N CYS A 98 1.79 -12.54 9.18
CA CYS A 98 2.70 -13.55 9.74
C CYS A 98 3.97 -12.96 10.34
N ALA A 99 4.54 -11.93 9.70
CA ALA A 99 5.75 -11.27 10.21
C ALA A 99 5.56 -10.61 11.59
N ALA A 100 4.32 -10.25 11.93
CA ALA A 100 3.93 -9.69 13.21
C ALA A 100 3.47 -10.76 14.23
N GLY A 101 3.69 -12.05 13.95
CA GLY A 101 3.19 -13.16 14.76
C GLY A 101 1.70 -13.46 14.59
N GLY A 102 1.07 -12.90 13.55
CA GLY A 102 -0.31 -13.16 13.17
C GLY A 102 -0.51 -14.52 12.48
N LYS A 103 -1.72 -14.74 11.96
CA LYS A 103 -2.12 -16.00 11.31
C LYS A 103 -1.92 -15.98 9.80
N VAL A 104 -1.83 -17.17 9.20
CA VAL A 104 -1.99 -17.38 7.75
C VAL A 104 -3.47 -17.44 7.41
N TYR A 105 -3.88 -16.74 6.35
CA TYR A 105 -5.24 -16.72 5.84
C TYR A 105 -5.45 -17.79 4.77
N GLY A 106 -6.67 -18.32 4.68
CA GLY A 106 -7.05 -19.20 3.55
C GLY A 106 -7.03 -18.43 2.23
N LEU A 107 -6.99 -19.14 1.11
CA LEU A 107 -7.10 -18.55 -0.23
C LEU A 107 -8.45 -18.87 -0.86
N LEU A 108 -9.08 -17.87 -1.48
CA LEU A 108 -10.35 -18.03 -2.20
C LEU A 108 -10.25 -17.44 -3.61
N PRO A 109 -10.99 -17.99 -4.59
CA PRO A 109 -11.17 -17.34 -5.89
C PRO A 109 -11.71 -15.91 -5.70
N MET A 110 -11.25 -14.96 -6.51
CA MET A 110 -11.60 -13.53 -6.41
C MET A 110 -13.12 -13.31 -6.28
N THR A 111 -13.92 -13.93 -7.16
CA THR A 111 -15.38 -13.81 -7.13
C THR A 111 -16.01 -14.32 -5.83
N GLU A 112 -15.51 -15.44 -5.29
CA GLU A 112 -16.01 -15.97 -4.02
C GLU A 112 -15.61 -15.07 -2.84
N TRP A 113 -14.37 -14.58 -2.88
CA TRP A 113 -13.85 -13.66 -1.87
C TRP A 113 -14.65 -12.36 -1.85
N ILE A 114 -14.91 -11.74 -3.01
CA ILE A 114 -15.74 -10.53 -3.15
C ILE A 114 -17.14 -10.77 -2.59
N GLY A 115 -17.77 -11.90 -2.93
CA GLY A 115 -19.09 -12.24 -2.40
C GLY A 115 -19.12 -12.27 -0.87
N LYS A 116 -18.09 -12.87 -0.25
CA LYS A 116 -17.95 -12.89 1.22
C LYS A 116 -17.64 -11.51 1.80
N ALA A 117 -16.78 -10.74 1.16
CA ALA A 117 -16.42 -9.40 1.62
C ALA A 117 -17.60 -8.42 1.56
N VAL A 118 -18.38 -8.44 0.47
CA VAL A 118 -19.59 -7.61 0.32
C VAL A 118 -20.65 -8.02 1.35
N ALA A 119 -20.88 -9.32 1.56
CA ALA A 119 -21.76 -9.80 2.62
C ALA A 119 -21.29 -9.38 4.03
N ALA A 120 -19.97 -9.20 4.21
CA ALA A 120 -19.38 -8.69 5.44
C ALA A 120 -19.40 -7.15 5.56
N GLY A 121 -19.88 -6.42 4.54
CA GLY A 121 -20.03 -4.97 4.57
C GLY A 121 -19.15 -4.18 3.59
N LEU A 122 -18.35 -4.85 2.73
CA LEU A 122 -17.54 -4.15 1.73
C LEU A 122 -18.45 -3.41 0.74
N HIS A 123 -18.15 -2.13 0.52
CA HIS A 123 -18.89 -1.33 -0.44
C HIS A 123 -18.70 -1.88 -1.87
N PRO A 124 -19.77 -2.16 -2.64
CA PRO A 124 -19.66 -2.81 -3.95
C PRO A 124 -18.76 -2.07 -4.95
N ALA A 125 -18.75 -0.73 -4.94
CA ALA A 125 -17.86 0.05 -5.80
C ALA A 125 -16.37 -0.21 -5.50
N VAL A 126 -16.02 -0.47 -4.24
CA VAL A 126 -14.64 -0.77 -3.82
C VAL A 126 -14.27 -2.20 -4.18
N ALA A 127 -15.22 -3.13 -4.10
CA ALA A 127 -15.03 -4.49 -4.59
C ALA A 127 -14.67 -4.52 -6.08
N ILE A 128 -15.33 -3.68 -6.90
CA ILE A 128 -14.98 -3.52 -8.33
C ILE A 128 -13.54 -3.03 -8.48
N LEU A 129 -13.08 -2.06 -7.67
CA LEU A 129 -11.68 -1.59 -7.74
C LEU A 129 -10.68 -2.70 -7.39
N ILE A 130 -11.00 -3.55 -6.41
CA ILE A 130 -10.17 -4.70 -6.02
C ILE A 130 -10.14 -5.76 -7.12
N GLU A 131 -11.28 -6.01 -7.79
CA GLU A 131 -11.35 -6.92 -8.93
C GLU A 131 -10.54 -6.39 -10.12
N GLU A 132 -10.77 -5.12 -10.48
CA GLU A 132 -10.07 -4.44 -11.56
C GLU A 132 -8.56 -4.35 -11.31
N MET A 133 -8.11 -4.34 -10.05
CA MET A 133 -6.68 -4.39 -9.73
C MET A 133 -6.03 -5.69 -10.26
N ASP A 134 -6.75 -6.81 -10.31
CA ASP A 134 -6.28 -8.08 -10.88
C ASP A 134 -6.66 -8.26 -12.36
N ALA A 135 -7.11 -7.22 -13.06
CA ALA A 135 -7.43 -7.32 -14.48
C ALA A 135 -6.19 -7.67 -15.34
N PRO A 136 -6.35 -8.48 -16.41
CA PRO A 136 -5.26 -8.78 -17.34
C PRO A 136 -4.65 -7.52 -17.96
N GLY A 137 -3.32 -7.44 -18.00
CA GLY A 137 -2.60 -6.33 -18.63
C GLY A 137 -2.42 -5.10 -17.75
N ASN A 138 -2.82 -5.16 -16.47
CA ASN A 138 -2.49 -4.10 -15.52
C ASN A 138 -0.98 -3.98 -15.30
N PRO A 139 -0.47 -2.75 -15.12
CA PRO A 139 0.93 -2.55 -14.77
C PRO A 139 1.23 -3.18 -13.41
N GLU A 140 2.40 -3.82 -13.30
CA GLU A 140 2.89 -4.36 -12.03
C GLU A 140 3.01 -3.26 -10.98
N TYR A 141 2.87 -3.63 -9.71
CA TYR A 141 3.10 -2.71 -8.58
C TYR A 141 4.59 -2.75 -8.21
N PRO A 142 5.41 -1.78 -8.67
CA PRO A 142 6.84 -1.82 -8.42
C PRO A 142 7.11 -1.61 -6.94
N ARG A 143 8.07 -2.37 -6.40
CA ARG A 143 8.61 -2.08 -5.07
C ARG A 143 9.41 -0.79 -5.13
N LEU A 144 9.08 0.18 -4.29
CA LEU A 144 9.77 1.46 -4.28
C LEU A 144 10.99 1.38 -3.37
N LEU A 145 12.06 2.05 -3.80
CA LEU A 145 13.25 2.19 -2.98
C LEU A 145 13.08 3.42 -2.10
N LYS A 146 13.18 3.22 -0.78
CA LYS A 146 13.29 4.32 0.19
C LYS A 146 14.58 5.07 -0.10
N GLY A 147 14.46 6.36 -0.44
CA GLY A 147 15.59 7.14 -0.95
C GLY A 147 16.59 7.50 0.15
N LEU A 148 17.87 7.23 -0.10
CA LEU A 148 18.98 8.07 0.34
C LEU A 148 19.30 9.02 -0.82
N THR A 149 19.00 10.31 -0.61
CA THR A 149 19.49 11.50 -1.37
C THR A 149 19.96 11.28 -2.81
N SER A 150 19.11 11.60 -3.78
CA SER A 150 19.55 11.91 -5.14
C SER A 150 19.83 13.42 -5.23
N THR A 151 21.10 13.82 -5.16
CA THR A 151 21.50 15.21 -5.41
C THR A 151 21.55 15.43 -6.92
N PHE A 152 20.58 16.16 -7.48
CA PHE A 152 20.71 16.66 -8.85
C PHE A 152 21.34 18.05 -8.79
N SER A 153 22.55 18.17 -9.34
CA SER A 153 23.16 19.47 -9.59
C SER A 153 22.53 20.03 -10.85
N SER A 154 21.83 21.15 -10.75
CA SER A 154 21.35 21.92 -11.90
C SER A 154 22.55 22.39 -12.73
N LEU A 155 22.55 22.08 -14.03
CA LEU A 155 23.40 22.70 -15.04
C LEU A 155 22.89 24.09 -15.40
#